data_AF-A0A2N0P986-F1
#
_entry.id   AF-A0A2N0P986-F1
#
_cell.length_a   1.000
_cell.length_b   1.000
_cell.length_c   1.000
_cell.angle_alpha   90.00
_cell.angle_beta   90.00
_cell.angle_gamma   90.00
#
_symmetry.space_group_name_H-M   'P 1'
#
loop_
_entity.id
_entity.type
_entity.pdbx_description
1 polymer ?
#
loop_
_entity_poly.entity_id
_entity_poly.type
_entity_poly.pdbx_seq_one_letter_code
_entity_poly.pdbx_strand_id
1 'polypeptide(L)' 'MNEKRVKYLAIRSINNGDLYDSEDIVKEFKLHNVEVRNFYYLSISDETNRSVNSNLIDYLQG' A
#
# COMPACT_ATOMS: atom_id res chain seq x y z
N MET A 1 0.53 8.65 23.09
CA MET A 1 -0.41 7.84 22.29
C MET A 1 0.39 6.67 21.73
N ASN A 2 0.15 5.44 22.17
CA ASN A 2 0.84 4.27 21.59
C ASN A 2 0.15 3.93 20.28
N GLU A 3 0.52 4.62 19.20
CA GLU A 3 0.00 4.30 17.88
C GLU A 3 0.40 2.87 17.52
N LYS A 4 -0.61 2.04 17.25
CA LYS A 4 -0.41 0.65 16.83
C LYS A 4 0.35 0.68 15.50
N ARG A 5 1.60 0.21 15.50
CA ARG A 5 2.40 0.08 14.28
C ARG A 5 1.72 -0.92 13.35
N VAL A 6 1.19 -0.45 12.22
CA VAL A 6 0.65 -1.28 11.14
C VAL A 6 1.76 -1.56 10.13
N LYS A 7 1.89 -2.81 9.68
CA LYS A 7 2.80 -3.18 8.61
C LYS A 7 2.03 -3.16 7.30
N TYR A 8 2.59 -2.56 6.26
CA TYR A 8 2.00 -2.55 4.92
C TYR A 8 2.73 -3.53 4.00
N LEU A 9 1.98 -4.20 3.13
CA LEU A 9 2.52 -5.12 2.12
C LEU A 9 1.87 -4.84 0.77
N ALA A 10 2.67 -4.75 -0.28
CA ALA A 10 2.18 -4.78 -1.65
C ALA A 10 3.07 -5.68 -2.48
N ILE A 11 2.45 -6.62 -3.19
CA ILE A 11 3.16 -7.58 -4.04
C ILE A 11 2.43 -7.61 -5.38
N ARG A 12 3.17 -7.34 -6.45
CA ARG A 12 2.73 -7.55 -7.82
C ARG A 12 3.42 -8.80 -8.36
N SER A 13 2.63 -9.72 -8.89
CA SER A 13 3.15 -10.88 -9.60
C SER A 13 3.73 -10.49 -10.96
N ILE A 14 4.61 -11.33 -11.51
CA ILE A 14 5.20 -11.16 -12.85
C ILE A 14 4.12 -11.11 -13.94
N ASN A 15 2.94 -11.69 -13.68
CA ASN A 15 1.79 -11.70 -14.60
C ASN A 15 0.83 -10.50 -14.40
N ASN A 16 1.29 -9.42 -13.75
CA ASN A 16 0.50 -8.22 -13.43
C ASN A 16 -0.69 -8.41 -12.47
N GLY A 17 -0.84 -9.59 -11.86
CA GLY A 17 -1.79 -9.77 -10.76
C GLY A 17 -1.30 -9.07 -9.50
N ASP A 18 -2.16 -8.25 -8.89
CA ASP A 18 -1.91 -7.58 -7.61
C ASP A 18 -2.44 -8.46 -6.47
N LEU A 19 -1.65 -8.66 -5.41
CA LEU A 19 -2.07 -9.40 -4.23
C LEU A 19 -3.31 -8.77 -3.57
N TYR A 20 -3.45 -7.45 -3.69
CA TYR A 20 -4.60 -6.70 -3.18
C TYR A 20 -5.93 -7.21 -3.76
N ASP A 21 -5.94 -7.73 -4.98
CA ASP A 21 -7.16 -8.19 -5.64
C ASP A 21 -7.63 -9.56 -5.14
N SER A 22 -6.80 -10.27 -4.35
CA SER A 22 -7.15 -11.57 -3.77
C SER A 22 -7.75 -11.44 -2.38
N GLU A 23 -9.09 -11.47 -2.30
CA GLU A 23 -9.82 -11.24 -1.05
C GLU A 23 -9.43 -12.21 0.08
N ASP A 24 -9.25 -13.49 -0.23
CA ASP A 24 -8.86 -14.51 0.75
C ASP A 24 -7.46 -14.24 1.33
N ILE A 25 -6.51 -13.87 0.47
CA ILE A 25 -5.14 -13.56 0.89
C ILE A 25 -5.11 -12.27 1.72
N VAL A 26 -5.83 -11.22 1.30
CA VAL A 26 -5.94 -9.97 2.05
C VAL A 26 -6.50 -10.20 3.45
N LYS A 27 -7.52 -11.05 3.58
CA LYS A 27 -8.11 -11.43 4.89
C LYS A 27 -7.08 -12.14 5.76
N GLU A 28 -6.30 -13.07 5.22
CA GLU A 28 -5.26 -13.79 5.95
C GLU A 28 -4.20 -12.84 6.52
N PHE A 29 -3.64 -11.94 5.71
CA PHE A 29 -2.65 -10.96 6.18
C PHE A 29 -3.18 -10.02 7.26
N LYS A 30 -4.47 -9.64 7.19
CA LYS A 30 -5.11 -8.80 8.20
C LYS A 30 -5.14 -9.46 9.59
N LEU A 31 -5.29 -10.78 9.66
CA LEU A 31 -5.19 -11.54 10.93
C LEU A 31 -3.81 -11.40 11.58
N HIS A 32 -2.77 -11.18 10.76
CA HIS A 32 -1.39 -10.98 11.19
C HIS A 32 -1.00 -9.50 11.40
N ASN A 33 -1.98 -8.58 11.46
CA ASN A 33 -1.77 -7.13 11.54
C ASN A 33 -0.94 -6.56 10.38
N VAL A 34 -1.06 -7.16 9.19
CA VAL A 34 -0.48 -6.66 7.95
C VAL A 34 -1.62 -6.17 7.05
N GLU A 35 -1.55 -4.92 6.62
CA GLU A 35 -2.50 -4.34 5.67
C GLU A 35 -1.95 -4.46 4.25
N VAL A 36 -2.59 -5.27 3.42
CA VAL A 36 -2.23 -5.39 2.00
C VAL A 36 -2.75 -4.15 1.27
N ARG A 37 -1.88 -3.52 0.49
CA ARG A 37 -2.18 -2.33 -0.32
C ARG A 37 -1.99 -2.67 -1.79
N ASN A 38 -2.82 -2.03 -2.62
CA ASN A 38 -2.64 -2.08 -4.05
C ASN A 38 -1.27 -1.50 -4.44
N PHE A 39 -0.55 -2.25 -5.27
CA PHE A 39 0.80 -1.93 -5.70
C PHE A 39 0.87 -0.59 -6.42
N TYR A 40 -0.12 -0.27 -7.27
CA TYR A 40 -0.14 0.98 -8.02
C TYR A 40 -0.30 2.20 -7.12
N TYR A 41 -1.03 2.08 -6.01
CA TYR A 41 -1.10 3.17 -5.03
C TYR A 41 0.26 3.50 -4.40
N LEU A 42 1.14 2.51 -4.26
CA LEU A 42 2.51 2.73 -3.77
C LEU A 42 3.49 3.13 -4.89
N SER A 43 3.28 2.64 -6.11
CA SER A 43 4.14 2.94 -7.27
C SER A 43 3.87 4.31 -7.92
N ILE A 44 2.79 5.00 -7.54
CA ILE A 44 2.50 6.39 -7.94
C ILE A 44 3.63 7.37 -7.53
N SER A 45 4.60 6.96 -6.72
CA SER A 45 5.77 7.76 -6.37
C SER A 45 6.81 7.95 -7.49
N ASP A 46 6.86 7.11 -8.54
CA ASP A 46 7.90 7.21 -9.58
C ASP A 46 7.43 7.85 -10.91
N GLU A 47 6.20 7.64 -11.36
CA GLU A 47 5.70 8.24 -12.63
C GLU A 47 4.94 9.57 -12.45
N THR A 48 4.50 9.87 -11.22
CA THR A 48 3.64 11.03 -10.92
C THR A 48 4.41 12.23 -10.38
N ASN A 49 5.69 12.34 -10.73
CA ASN A 49 6.53 13.50 -10.43
C ASN A 49 6.15 14.78 -11.23
N ARG A 50 4.89 14.89 -11.70
CA ARG A 50 4.42 16.06 -12.44
C ARG A 50 3.07 16.64 -12.05
N SER A 51 2.22 16.02 -11.21
CA SER A 51 0.95 16.72 -10.91
C SER A 51 0.16 16.29 -9.68
N VAL A 52 0.42 15.16 -9.03
CA VAL A 52 -0.51 14.69 -7.99
C VAL A 52 0.31 14.16 -6.83
N ASN A 53 0.60 15.00 -5.83
CA ASN A 53 0.87 14.61 -4.43
C ASN A 53 1.37 15.81 -3.59
N SER A 54 0.60 16.91 -3.50
CA SER A 54 0.79 17.82 -2.36
C SER A 54 0.27 17.17 -1.08
N ASN A 55 -0.92 16.56 -1.13
CA ASN A 55 -1.61 16.08 0.07
C ASN A 55 -1.05 14.77 0.65
N LEU A 56 -0.34 13.96 -0.14
CA LEU A 56 0.22 12.69 0.29
C LEU A 56 1.65 12.83 0.86
N ILE A 57 2.41 13.84 0.41
CA ILE A 57 3.72 14.16 0.97
C ILE A 57 3.56 14.76 2.37
N ASP A 58 2.58 15.66 2.56
CA ASP A 58 2.29 16.24 3.88
C ASP A 58 1.94 15.15 4.92
N TYR A 59 1.18 14.12 4.52
CA TYR A 59 0.80 13.00 5.40
C TYR A 59 1.98 12.09 5.82
N LEU A 60 3.07 12.11 5.05
CA LEU A 60 4.29 11.33 5.34
C LEU A 60 5.38 12.16 6.02
N GLN A 61 5.25 13.50 6.05
CA GLN A 61 6.22 14.40 6.68
C GLN A 61 5.83 14.87 8.09
N GLY A 62 4.57 14.71 8.52
CA GLY A 62 4.15 14.94 9.90
C GLY A 62 2.82 15.66 10.02
#